data_AF-A0A1Q2C9R6-F1
#
_entry.id   AF-A0A1Q2C9R6-F1
#
_cell.length_a   1.000
_cell.length_b   1.000
_cell.length_c   1.000
_cell.angle_alpha   90.00
_cell.angle_beta   90.00
_cell.angle_gamma   90.00
#
_symmetry.space_group_name_H-M   'P 1'
#
loop_
_entity.id
_entity.type
_entity.pdbx_description
1 polymer ?
#
loop_
_entity_poly.entity_id
_entity_poly.type
_entity_poly.pdbx_seq_one_letter_code
_entity_poly.pdbx_strand_id
1 'polypeptide(L)'
;MLNWLALLADNRTYWQNGSIAEEAKSYIKENFLPDISSYDVIIGYRADDSYFAFAQDFVAGVISMQKLAHAMKFGQLGEQIVLKSKKAFEQITYIGNEPVDAEIYYMKKAEREREARREYRKGKKEKADINELFILDIMREGIKNGDARLF
;
A
#
# COMPACT_ATOMS: atom_id res chain seq x y z
N MET A 1 7.33 -4.36 -2.16
CA MET A 1 6.41 -3.55 -1.33
C MET A 1 6.46 -2.06 -1.66
N LEU A 2 7.66 -1.46 -1.73
CA LEU A 2 7.82 -0.02 -1.97
C LEU A 2 7.30 0.46 -3.33
N ASN A 3 7.30 -0.37 -4.38
CA ASN A 3 6.70 -0.01 -5.68
C ASN A 3 5.18 0.21 -5.57
N TRP A 4 4.50 -0.56 -4.71
CA TRP A 4 3.08 -0.35 -4.43
C TRP A 4 2.86 0.97 -3.69
N LEU A 5 3.71 1.30 -2.72
CA LEU A 5 3.67 2.60 -2.03
C LEU A 5 3.94 3.77 -2.98
N ALA A 6 4.88 3.62 -3.91
CA ALA A 6 5.18 4.65 -4.90
C ALA A 6 3.98 4.93 -5.81
N LEU A 7 3.33 3.87 -6.32
CA LEU A 7 2.09 4.02 -7.09
C LEU A 7 0.97 4.65 -6.26
N LEU A 8 0.85 4.26 -4.99
CA LEU A 8 -0.15 4.81 -4.07
C LEU A 8 0.05 6.31 -3.82
N ALA A 9 1.30 6.73 -3.61
CA ALA A 9 1.68 8.12 -3.37
C ALA A 9 1.51 8.97 -4.63
N ASP A 10 1.82 8.43 -5.81
CA ASP A 10 1.71 9.13 -7.09
C ASP A 10 0.26 9.38 -7.51
N ASN A 11 -0.66 8.47 -7.15
CA ASN A 11 -2.05 8.52 -7.59
C ASN A 11 -3.03 9.06 -6.53
N ARG A 12 -2.54 9.54 -5.37
CA ARG A 12 -3.42 10.06 -4.31
C ARG A 12 -2.93 11.40 -3.79
N THR A 13 -3.81 12.40 -3.86
CA THR A 13 -3.53 13.80 -3.53
C THR A 13 -3.55 14.12 -2.04
N TYR A 14 -4.14 13.26 -1.20
CA TYR A 14 -4.28 13.49 0.25
C TYR A 14 -3.17 12.79 1.04
N TRP A 15 -1.98 13.38 1.04
CA TRP A 15 -0.96 13.05 2.01
C TRP A 15 -0.39 14.34 2.58
N GLN A 16 -0.63 14.59 3.87
CA GLN A 16 -0.25 15.80 4.61
C GLN A 16 0.98 16.54 4.05
N ASN A 17 0.80 17.84 3.78
CA ASN A 17 1.84 18.76 3.29
C ASN A 17 2.78 19.16 4.45
N GLY A 18 4.09 19.25 4.20
CA GLY A 18 5.04 19.98 5.05
C GLY A 18 5.70 19.20 6.21
N SER A 19 6.35 18.06 5.94
CA SER A 19 7.19 17.36 6.93
C SER A 19 8.21 16.41 6.27
N ILE A 20 9.03 15.71 7.07
CA ILE A 20 9.92 14.63 6.60
C ILE A 20 9.18 13.54 5.79
N ALA A 21 7.87 13.42 6.01
CA ALA A 21 7.01 12.54 5.24
C ALA A 21 6.92 12.97 3.76
N GLU A 22 7.10 14.25 3.43
CA GLU A 22 7.08 14.74 2.05
C GLU A 22 8.36 14.36 1.29
N GLU A 23 9.53 14.57 1.92
CA GLU A 23 10.81 14.11 1.36
C GLU A 23 10.83 12.59 1.19
N ALA A 24 10.31 11.84 2.18
CA ALA A 24 10.15 10.41 2.10
C ALA A 24 9.25 9.96 0.93
N LYS A 25 8.13 10.66 0.68
CA LYS A 25 7.27 10.38 -0.48
C LYS A 25 8.00 10.62 -1.79
N SER A 26 8.67 11.77 -1.92
CA SER A 26 9.44 12.11 -3.12
C SER A 26 10.51 11.06 -3.38
N TYR A 27 11.25 10.67 -2.34
CA TYR A 27 12.26 9.62 -2.44
C TYR A 27 11.68 8.29 -2.90
N ILE A 28 10.55 7.85 -2.30
CA ILE A 28 9.86 6.62 -2.70
C ILE A 28 9.42 6.71 -4.17
N LYS A 29 8.82 7.84 -4.58
CA LYS A 29 8.34 8.04 -5.94
C LYS A 29 9.50 7.99 -6.94
N GLU A 30 10.59 8.70 -6.69
CA GLU A 30 11.73 8.79 -7.59
C GLU A 30 12.48 7.45 -7.75
N ASN A 31 12.56 6.65 -6.69
CA ASN A 31 13.41 5.46 -6.67
C ASN A 31 12.64 4.14 -6.80
N PHE A 32 11.31 4.14 -6.62
CA PHE A 32 10.50 2.92 -6.60
C PHE A 32 9.25 2.98 -7.49
N LEU A 33 8.88 4.13 -8.09
CA LEU A 33 7.74 4.18 -9.01
C LEU A 33 8.07 3.39 -10.30
N PRO A 34 7.36 2.29 -10.60
CA PRO A 34 7.52 1.62 -11.88
C PRO A 34 6.95 2.48 -13.00
N ASP A 35 7.59 2.46 -14.18
CA ASP A 35 6.96 3.01 -15.38
C ASP A 35 5.79 2.11 -15.80
N ILE A 36 4.58 2.63 -15.59
CA ILE A 36 3.33 1.95 -15.94
C ILE A 36 2.71 2.49 -17.23
N SER A 37 3.39 3.40 -17.95
CA SER A 37 2.83 4.11 -19.11
C SER A 37 2.39 3.15 -20.22
N SER A 38 3.20 2.13 -20.50
CA SER A 38 2.97 1.12 -21.56
C SER A 38 1.91 0.07 -21.23
N TYR A 39 1.39 0.04 -19.99
CA TYR A 39 0.45 -0.99 -19.54
C TYR A 39 -1.01 -0.54 -19.67
N ASP A 40 -1.78 -1.40 -20.33
CA ASP A 40 -3.23 -1.29 -20.53
C ASP A 40 -4.03 -1.67 -19.25
N VAL A 41 -3.51 -2.62 -18.47
CA VAL A 41 -4.12 -3.19 -17.26
C VAL A 41 -3.06 -3.30 -16.15
N ILE A 42 -3.44 -2.96 -14.92
CA ILE A 42 -2.62 -3.16 -13.73
C ILE A 42 -3.36 -4.11 -12.79
N ILE A 43 -2.64 -5.12 -12.31
CA ILE A 43 -3.12 -6.06 -11.28
C ILE A 43 -2.22 -5.87 -10.06
N GLY A 44 -2.83 -5.67 -8.89
CA GLY A 44 -2.07 -5.45 -7.66
C GLY A 44 -2.92 -5.60 -6.42
N TYR A 45 -2.33 -5.28 -5.28
CA TYR A 45 -3.01 -5.31 -3.99
C TYR A 45 -3.96 -4.12 -3.83
N ARG A 46 -5.15 -4.36 -3.30
CA ARG A 46 -6.10 -3.30 -2.98
C ARG A 46 -5.54 -2.35 -1.92
N ALA A 47 -5.92 -1.08 -2.01
CA ALA A 47 -5.64 -0.10 -0.97
C ALA A 47 -6.94 0.31 -0.25
N ASP A 48 -7.39 -0.48 0.75
CA ASP A 48 -8.49 -0.06 1.64
C ASP A 48 -8.03 0.98 2.69
N ASP A 49 -8.98 1.65 3.36
CA ASP A 49 -8.74 2.78 4.26
C ASP A 49 -7.71 2.50 5.38
N SER A 50 -7.67 1.28 5.91
CA SER A 50 -6.70 0.89 6.94
C SER A 50 -5.25 0.87 6.44
N TYR A 51 -5.01 0.51 5.18
CA TYR A 51 -3.67 0.43 4.60
C TYR A 51 -3.05 1.79 4.35
N PHE A 52 -3.87 2.80 4.10
CA PHE A 52 -3.39 4.18 4.02
C PHE A 52 -2.79 4.63 5.34
N ALA A 53 -3.41 4.28 6.47
CA ALA A 53 -2.85 4.60 7.78
C ALA A 53 -1.49 3.91 7.99
N PHE A 54 -1.31 2.67 7.52
CA PHE A 54 -0.04 1.95 7.67
C PHE A 54 1.05 2.56 6.80
N ALA A 55 0.71 2.90 5.56
CA ALA A 55 1.62 3.55 4.64
C ALA A 55 2.00 4.97 5.12
N GLN A 56 1.07 5.71 5.72
CA GLN A 56 1.34 6.98 6.39
C GLN A 56 2.28 6.82 7.58
N ASP A 57 2.02 5.84 8.45
CA ASP A 57 2.89 5.55 9.60
C ASP A 57 4.31 5.18 9.13
N PHE A 58 4.46 4.44 8.02
CA PHE A 58 5.78 4.10 7.47
C PHE A 58 6.52 5.33 6.94
N VAL A 59 5.87 6.14 6.12
CA VAL A 59 6.45 7.37 5.53
C VAL A 59 6.75 8.43 6.60
N ALA A 60 6.01 8.42 7.71
CA ALA A 60 6.29 9.25 8.88
C ALA A 60 7.40 8.69 9.79
N GLY A 61 7.99 7.53 9.47
CA GLY A 61 9.02 6.87 10.27
C GLY A 61 8.52 6.23 11.57
N VAL A 62 7.21 6.05 11.71
CA VAL A 62 6.57 5.48 12.91
C VAL A 62 6.67 3.96 12.95
N ILE A 63 6.70 3.32 11.78
CA ILE A 63 6.90 1.86 11.63
C ILE A 63 8.02 1.58 10.64
N SER A 64 8.65 0.42 10.79
CA SER A 64 9.62 -0.10 9.84
C SER A 64 8.95 -0.69 8.59
N MET A 65 9.77 -0.94 7.58
CA MET A 65 9.38 -1.60 6.34
C MET A 65 8.90 -3.04 6.60
N GLN A 66 9.52 -3.75 7.55
CA GLN A 66 9.13 -5.09 7.96
C GLN A 66 7.74 -5.09 8.60
N LYS A 67 7.45 -4.13 9.48
CA LYS A 67 6.11 -3.97 10.09
C LYS A 67 5.05 -3.60 9.06
N LEU A 68 5.39 -2.73 8.11
CA LEU A 68 4.51 -2.44 6.98
C LEU A 68 4.23 -3.70 6.15
N ALA A 69 5.28 -4.44 5.77
CA ALA A 69 5.15 -5.66 4.98
C ALA A 69 4.32 -6.73 5.71
N HIS A 70 4.51 -6.88 7.02
CA HIS A 70 3.71 -7.76 7.87
C HIS A 70 2.23 -7.33 7.87
N ALA A 71 1.94 -6.06 8.14
CA ALA A 71 0.58 -5.53 8.15
C ALA A 71 -0.12 -5.71 6.78
N MET A 72 0.63 -5.53 5.69
CA MET A 72 0.16 -5.72 4.32
C MET A 72 -0.11 -7.21 4.01
N LYS A 73 0.78 -8.12 4.40
CA LYS A 73 0.61 -9.57 4.19
C LYS A 73 -0.59 -10.13 4.96
N PHE A 74 -0.75 -9.75 6.23
CA PHE A 74 -1.79 -10.30 7.10
C PHE A 74 -3.14 -9.56 7.03
N GLY A 75 -3.16 -8.35 6.47
CA GLY A 75 -4.41 -7.60 6.30
C GLY A 75 -5.38 -8.20 5.27
N GLN A 76 -4.94 -9.19 4.48
CA GLN A 76 -5.68 -9.73 3.33
C GLN A 76 -6.06 -8.62 2.33
N LEU A 77 -5.05 -7.95 1.78
CA LEU A 77 -5.21 -6.85 0.81
C LEU A 77 -6.17 -7.19 -0.33
N GLY A 78 -6.30 -8.46 -0.71
CA GLY A 78 -7.08 -8.85 -1.87
C GLY A 78 -6.47 -8.31 -3.17
N GLU A 79 -7.03 -8.76 -4.28
CA GLU A 79 -6.61 -8.34 -5.60
C GLU A 79 -7.46 -7.16 -6.09
N GLN A 80 -6.82 -6.22 -6.76
CA GLN A 80 -7.45 -5.12 -7.47
C GLN A 80 -6.94 -5.08 -8.91
N ILE A 81 -7.88 -4.94 -9.83
CA ILE A 81 -7.63 -4.80 -11.27
C ILE A 81 -8.00 -3.38 -11.68
N VAL A 82 -7.08 -2.69 -12.33
CA VAL A 82 -7.28 -1.33 -12.86
C VAL A 82 -7.09 -1.36 -14.37
N LEU A 83 -8.12 -0.95 -15.10
CA LEU A 83 -8.05 -0.74 -16.55
C LEU A 83 -7.63 0.71 -16.81
N LYS A 84 -6.57 0.92 -17.60
CA LYS A 84 -6.00 2.25 -17.86
C LYS A 84 -6.31 2.79 -19.25
N SER A 85 -6.40 1.92 -20.25
CA SER A 85 -6.53 2.33 -21.65
C SER A 85 -7.91 2.06 -22.22
N LYS A 86 -8.29 2.83 -23.24
CA LYS A 86 -9.51 2.60 -24.01
C LYS A 86 -9.59 1.17 -24.52
N LYS A 87 -8.46 0.65 -25.03
CA LYS A 87 -8.33 -0.74 -25.50
C LYS A 87 -8.73 -1.73 -24.40
N ALA A 88 -8.24 -1.56 -23.16
CA ALA A 88 -8.61 -2.44 -22.05
C ALA A 88 -10.12 -2.41 -21.74
N PHE A 89 -10.72 -1.22 -21.74
CA PHE A 89 -12.16 -1.06 -21.53
C PHE A 89 -13.00 -1.65 -22.68
N GLU A 90 -12.51 -1.61 -23.92
CA GLU A 90 -13.18 -2.23 -25.08
C GLU A 90 -13.16 -3.77 -25.04
N GLN A 91 -12.30 -4.39 -24.22
CA GLN A 91 -12.24 -5.84 -24.06
C GLN A 91 -13.16 -6.40 -22.97
N ILE A 92 -13.74 -5.55 -22.10
CA ILE A 92 -14.65 -6.03 -21.06
C ILE A 92 -16.10 -6.04 -21.57
N THR A 93 -16.82 -7.09 -21.19
CA THR A 93 -18.27 -7.15 -21.37
C THR A 93 -18.92 -7.49 -20.05
N TYR A 94 -20.11 -6.93 -19.83
CA TYR A 94 -20.90 -7.25 -18.67
C TYR A 94 -21.51 -8.65 -18.82
N ILE A 95 -21.22 -9.54 -17.87
CA ILE A 95 -21.73 -10.93 -17.87
C ILE A 95 -22.93 -11.09 -16.92
N GLY A 96 -22.94 -10.36 -15.80
CA GLY A 96 -23.97 -10.51 -14.78
C GLY A 96 -23.61 -9.80 -13.48
N ASN A 97 -24.56 -9.78 -12.55
CA ASN A 97 -24.36 -9.37 -11.17
C ASN A 97 -25.26 -10.20 -10.25
N GLU A 98 -24.83 -10.36 -9.00
CA GLU A 98 -25.61 -11.01 -7.95
C GLU A 98 -25.93 -9.97 -6.87
N PRO A 99 -27.22 -9.70 -6.59
CA PRO A 99 -27.58 -8.84 -5.49
C PRO A 99 -27.22 -9.54 -4.18
N VAL A 100 -26.62 -8.79 -3.26
CA VAL A 100 -26.22 -9.29 -1.95
C VAL A 100 -26.87 -8.46 -0.84
N ASP A 101 -27.17 -9.12 0.27
CA ASP A 101 -27.70 -8.45 1.45
C ASP A 101 -26.63 -7.55 2.07
N ALA A 102 -26.92 -6.25 2.13
CA ALA A 102 -26.03 -5.27 2.73
C ALA A 102 -25.78 -5.56 4.21
N GLU A 103 -26.76 -6.05 4.97
CA GLU A 103 -26.60 -6.35 6.40
C GLU A 103 -25.59 -7.47 6.63
N ILE A 104 -25.48 -8.42 5.69
CA ILE A 104 -24.50 -9.50 5.75
C ILE A 104 -23.13 -9.02 5.27
N TYR A 105 -23.05 -8.44 4.08
CA TYR A 105 -21.77 -8.16 3.43
C TYR A 105 -21.07 -6.92 3.99
N TYR A 106 -21.82 -5.91 4.45
CA TYR A 106 -21.25 -4.77 5.15
C TYR A 106 -20.65 -5.20 6.49
N MET A 107 -21.33 -6.08 7.24
CA MET A 107 -20.81 -6.59 8.51
C MET A 107 -19.51 -7.39 8.31
N LYS A 108 -19.46 -8.24 7.28
CA LYS A 108 -18.21 -8.94 6.89
C LYS A 108 -17.08 -7.97 6.50
N LYS A 109 -17.39 -6.90 5.76
CA LYS A 109 -16.41 -5.85 5.43
C LYS A 109 -15.89 -5.17 6.70
N ALA A 110 -16.79 -4.73 7.58
CA ALA A 110 -16.45 -4.04 8.81
C ALA A 110 -15.62 -4.92 9.77
N GLU A 111 -15.91 -6.21 9.82
CA GLU A 111 -15.13 -7.17 10.61
C GLU A 111 -13.71 -7.34 10.09
N ARG A 112 -13.52 -7.50 8.77
CA ARG A 112 -12.19 -7.54 8.16
C ARG A 112 -11.38 -6.27 8.44
N GLU A 113 -11.99 -5.08 8.29
CA GLU A 113 -11.31 -3.82 8.62
C GLU A 113 -10.95 -3.73 10.10
N ARG A 114 -11.82 -4.21 11.00
CA ARG A 114 -11.57 -4.20 12.45
C ARG A 114 -10.44 -5.15 12.83
N GLU A 115 -10.37 -6.33 12.21
CA GLU A 115 -9.33 -7.32 12.42
C GLU A 115 -7.99 -6.83 11.91
N ALA A 116 -7.92 -6.31 10.68
CA ALA A 116 -6.69 -5.72 10.12
C ALA A 116 -6.13 -4.61 11.02
N ARG A 117 -6.99 -3.71 11.52
CA ARG A 117 -6.59 -2.66 12.49
C ARG A 117 -6.18 -3.22 13.85
N ARG A 118 -6.76 -4.34 14.29
CA ARG A 118 -6.40 -5.00 15.55
C ARG A 118 -5.01 -5.62 15.46
N GLU A 119 -4.75 -6.39 14.41
CA GLU A 119 -3.45 -7.03 14.18
C GLU A 119 -2.36 -5.99 13.96
N TYR A 120 -2.65 -4.94 13.20
CA TYR A 120 -1.72 -3.81 13.07
C TYR A 120 -1.34 -3.18 14.42
N ARG A 121 -2.34 -2.90 15.27
CA ARG A 121 -2.08 -2.31 16.60
C ARG A 121 -1.30 -3.24 17.52
N LYS A 122 -1.46 -4.56 17.39
CA LYS A 122 -0.64 -5.53 18.13
C LYS A 122 0.81 -5.47 17.66
N GLY A 123 1.06 -5.63 16.36
CA GLY A 123 2.42 -5.59 15.80
C GLY A 123 3.13 -4.24 15.98
N LYS A 124 2.38 -3.12 15.99
CA LYS A 124 2.94 -1.80 16.27
C LYS A 124 3.52 -1.68 17.69
N LYS A 125 2.95 -2.40 18.67
CA LYS A 125 3.42 -2.38 20.07
C LYS A 125 4.64 -3.27 20.32
N GLU A 126 4.93 -4.19 19.41
CA GLU A 126 6.14 -5.02 19.51
C GLU A 126 7.37 -4.10 19.37
N LYS A 127 8.39 -4.34 20.21
CA LYS A 127 9.64 -3.58 20.11
C LYS A 127 10.23 -3.82 18.71
N ALA A 128 10.61 -2.74 18.04
CA ALA A 128 11.33 -2.86 16.78
C ALA A 128 12.67 -3.54 17.04
N ASP A 129 13.05 -4.48 16.17
CA ASP A 129 14.42 -4.99 16.13
C ASP A 129 15.38 -3.88 15.66
N ILE A 130 16.62 -3.88 16.15
CA ILE A 130 17.62 -2.89 15.74
C ILE A 130 17.97 -2.97 14.25
N ASN A 131 17.72 -4.13 13.63
CA ASN A 131 17.95 -4.37 12.20
C ASN A 131 16.72 -4.04 11.33
N GLU A 132 15.62 -3.57 11.93
CA GLU A 132 14.46 -3.14 11.16
C GLU A 132 14.78 -1.85 10.36
N LEU A 133 14.30 -1.81 9.12
CA LEU A 133 14.63 -0.74 8.20
C LEU A 133 13.52 0.32 8.20
N PHE A 134 13.85 1.55 8.58
CA PHE A 134 12.91 2.68 8.53
C PHE A 134 13.10 3.49 7.25
N ILE A 135 12.11 4.33 6.95
CA ILE A 135 12.16 5.21 5.77
C ILE A 135 13.38 6.15 5.79
N LEU A 136 13.80 6.60 6.98
CA LEU A 136 14.99 7.42 7.12
C LEU A 136 16.28 6.68 6.74
N ASP A 137 16.37 5.39 7.06
CA ASP A 137 17.53 4.57 6.70
C ASP A 137 17.56 4.34 5.19
N ILE A 138 16.40 4.04 4.59
CA ILE A 138 16.23 3.95 3.12
C ILE A 138 16.72 5.21 2.42
N MET A 139 16.30 6.38 2.91
CA MET A 139 16.70 7.68 2.33
C MET A 139 18.19 7.97 2.55
N ARG A 140 18.69 7.79 3.78
CA ARG A 140 20.09 8.10 4.15
C ARG A 140 21.08 7.21 3.43
N GLU A 141 20.77 5.93 3.30
CA GLU A 141 21.65 4.94 2.70
C GLU A 141 21.45 4.82 1.18
N GLY A 142 20.56 5.63 0.59
CA GLY A 142 20.38 5.66 -0.85
C GLY A 142 19.77 4.37 -1.42
N ILE A 143 18.93 3.66 -0.65
CA ILE A 143 18.37 2.36 -1.03
C ILE A 143 17.37 2.53 -2.18
N LYS A 144 17.56 1.77 -3.25
CA LYS A 144 16.72 1.82 -4.47
C LYS A 144 16.00 0.51 -4.74
N ASN A 145 15.07 0.53 -5.68
CA ASN A 145 14.41 -0.68 -6.16
C ASN A 145 15.44 -1.73 -6.63
N GLY A 146 15.32 -2.96 -6.13
CA GLY A 146 16.27 -4.05 -6.40
C GLY A 146 17.42 -4.22 -5.40
N ASP A 147 17.51 -3.36 -4.37
CA ASP A 147 18.51 -3.51 -3.31
C ASP A 147 18.25 -4.76 -2.46
N ALA A 148 19.32 -5.50 -2.13
CA ALA A 148 19.24 -6.75 -1.37
C ALA A 148 18.68 -6.56 0.05
N ARG A 149 18.86 -5.38 0.66
CA ARG A 149 18.33 -5.05 2.01
C ARG A 149 16.81 -5.00 2.06
N LEU A 150 16.14 -5.01 0.92
CA LEU A 150 14.69 -4.98 0.81
C LEU A 150 14.02 -6.37 0.88
N PHE A 151 14.81 -7.45 0.92
CA PHE A 151 14.36 -8.84 0.82
C PHE A 151 14.69 -9.68 2.05
#